data_AF-A4CM98-F1
#
_entry.id   AF-A4CM98-F1
#
_cell.length_a   1.000
_cell.length_b   1.000
_cell.length_c   1.000
_cell.angle_alpha   90.00
_cell.angle_beta   90.00
_cell.angle_gamma   90.00
#
_symmetry.space_group_name_H-M   'P 1'
#
loop_
_entity.id
_entity.type
_entity.pdbx_description
1 polymer ?
#
loop_
_entity_poly.entity_id
_entity_poly.type
_entity_poly.pdbx_seq_one_letter_code
_entity_poly.pdbx_strand_id
1 'polypeptide(L)'
;MGYILLPAILIGCSKDDDQAPGNPGGSNPVAINLVEDFSHLENAEAVEITLNLEIPAFRTGQVTIRIAADDGLQFHTVPAAINGFLTLQIAEEAETVAFTLVPQDDDLIGGMKHVDFTISSASEGFAIGERGSVSVEIIDDELQGKPRSYQSSGGGWKSSKTYLYRPDGQIDRVEWETETPGLRRGTDTFYYEDGKISRINYHDGRDEYFYWDNGRLATSEVIDQGVRKSYDVYAYDEAGNIGGKQQFDLQGSGEYTLSHVFVNLFFTDGNLYRQLTYIPVDTPEEYELISTRTYENYLDKPNMFPVVEVVPTVQAQHNLPGSYRVEENGADLQYVFSYEYDTEGRAVRRTTQGEETTYSYY
;
A
#
# COMPACT_ATOMS: atom_id res chain seq x y z
N MET A 1 -3.04 -34.42 98.03
CA MET A 1 -1.65 -34.07 98.35
C MET A 1 -0.77 -35.22 97.92
N GLY A 2 -0.10 -35.09 96.79
CA GLY A 2 0.81 -36.10 96.25
C GLY A 2 2.13 -35.44 95.89
N TYR A 3 3.24 -36.02 96.35
CA TYR A 3 4.58 -35.72 95.91
C TYR A 3 5.27 -37.04 95.60
N ILE A 4 5.66 -37.23 94.34
CA ILE A 4 6.68 -38.19 93.93
C ILE A 4 7.58 -37.49 92.91
N LEU A 5 8.87 -37.51 93.20
CA LEU A 5 10.00 -37.07 92.37
C LEU A 5 10.01 -37.74 91.00
N LEU A 6 10.50 -37.04 89.98
CA LEU A 6 11.19 -37.65 88.85
C LEU A 6 12.45 -36.85 88.46
N PRO A 7 13.60 -37.51 88.17
CA PRO A 7 14.89 -36.88 87.94
C PRO A 7 15.13 -36.52 86.46
N ALA A 8 16.03 -35.55 86.27
CA ALA A 8 16.61 -35.18 84.99
C ALA A 8 17.59 -36.26 84.48
N ILE A 9 17.52 -36.55 83.17
CA ILE A 9 18.59 -37.20 82.41
C ILE A 9 18.91 -36.30 81.21
N LEU A 10 20.15 -35.80 81.21
CA LEU A 10 20.82 -35.15 80.09
C LEU A 10 21.21 -36.22 79.07
N ILE A 11 20.83 -36.03 77.81
CA ILE A 11 21.50 -36.62 76.65
C ILE A 11 21.87 -35.47 75.74
N GLY A 12 23.18 -35.26 75.59
CA GLY A 12 23.72 -34.37 74.57
C GLY A 12 23.67 -35.03 73.20
N CYS A 13 23.44 -34.23 72.17
CA CYS A 13 23.96 -34.49 70.84
C CYS A 13 24.70 -33.24 70.37
N SER A 14 25.90 -33.50 69.87
CA SER A 14 26.91 -32.57 69.42
C SER A 14 26.52 -31.85 68.13
N LYS A 15 26.81 -30.54 68.12
CA LYS A 15 27.21 -29.69 67.00
C LYS A 15 26.65 -30.07 65.62
N ASP A 16 25.63 -29.32 65.23
CA ASP A 16 25.29 -29.07 63.84
C ASP A 16 26.55 -28.63 63.07
N ASP A 17 26.86 -29.38 62.01
CA ASP A 17 27.68 -28.90 60.90
C ASP A 17 26.88 -27.79 60.22
N ASP A 18 27.43 -26.57 60.24
CA ASP A 18 27.02 -25.48 59.37
C ASP A 18 27.25 -25.90 57.90
N GLN A 19 26.27 -26.60 57.30
CA GLN A 19 26.14 -26.61 55.86
C GLN A 19 25.61 -25.25 55.43
N ALA A 20 26.50 -24.45 54.83
CA ALA A 20 26.11 -23.34 53.98
C ALA A 20 25.01 -23.82 53.00
N PRO A 21 23.93 -23.03 52.77
CA PRO A 21 22.93 -23.40 51.79
C PRO A 21 23.61 -23.59 50.44
N GLY A 22 23.45 -24.80 49.91
CA GLY A 22 24.10 -25.24 48.70
C GLY A 22 23.79 -24.35 47.51
N ASN A 23 24.84 -24.07 46.75
CA ASN A 23 24.76 -23.71 45.34
C ASN A 23 23.98 -24.82 44.60
N PRO A 24 22.81 -24.55 43.99
CA PRO A 24 22.16 -25.51 43.11
C PRO A 24 22.93 -25.53 41.79
N GLY A 25 24.01 -26.31 41.77
CA GLY A 25 24.69 -26.73 40.57
C GLY A 25 23.76 -27.62 39.73
N GLY A 26 23.10 -26.99 38.76
CA GLY A 26 22.21 -27.63 37.79
C GLY A 26 21.12 -26.70 37.26
N SER A 27 21.36 -25.39 37.18
CA SER A 27 20.37 -24.47 36.62
C SER A 27 20.33 -24.63 35.11
N ASN A 28 19.21 -25.08 34.56
CA ASN A 28 18.91 -24.87 33.15
C ASN A 28 19.17 -23.38 32.82
N PRO A 29 19.78 -23.07 31.67
CA PRO A 29 20.01 -21.69 31.28
C PRO A 29 18.69 -20.92 31.23
N VAL A 30 18.69 -19.63 31.60
CA VAL A 30 17.50 -18.77 31.48
C VAL A 30 17.20 -18.58 29.99
N ALA A 31 16.00 -18.99 29.56
CA ALA A 31 15.57 -18.79 28.19
C ALA A 31 15.21 -17.31 27.95
N ILE A 32 15.74 -16.75 26.86
CA ILE A 32 15.49 -15.39 26.41
C ILE A 32 14.59 -15.44 25.17
N ASN A 33 13.46 -14.75 25.22
CA ASN A 33 12.48 -14.69 24.14
C ASN A 33 12.26 -13.24 23.69
N LEU A 34 12.28 -13.00 22.38
CA LEU A 34 11.82 -11.74 21.81
C LEU A 34 10.28 -11.66 21.84
N VAL A 35 9.75 -10.45 21.65
CA VAL A 35 8.32 -10.19 21.47
C VAL A 35 7.77 -10.77 20.15
N GLU A 36 6.45 -10.69 19.95
CA GLU A 36 5.80 -11.04 18.68
C GLU A 36 6.21 -10.09 17.57
N ASP A 37 6.08 -10.57 16.33
CA ASP A 37 6.18 -9.72 15.14
C ASP A 37 5.11 -8.63 15.20
N PHE A 38 5.46 -7.44 14.72
CA PHE A 38 4.55 -6.29 14.73
C PHE A 38 4.89 -5.32 13.60
N SER A 39 3.95 -4.43 13.30
CA SER A 39 4.17 -3.34 12.33
C SER A 39 4.33 -2.00 13.06
N HIS A 40 5.11 -1.11 12.49
CA HIS A 40 5.39 0.23 13.04
C HIS A 40 5.50 1.24 11.89
N LEU A 41 4.95 2.45 12.05
CA LEU A 41 5.06 3.50 11.02
C LEU A 41 6.47 4.08 10.99
N GLU A 42 6.96 4.47 9.82
CA GLU A 42 8.30 5.07 9.70
C GLU A 42 8.38 6.49 10.29
N ASN A 43 7.33 7.30 10.17
CA ASN A 43 7.22 8.59 10.85
C ASN A 43 6.84 8.52 12.34
N ALA A 44 6.62 7.33 12.91
CA ALA A 44 6.27 7.22 14.31
C ALA A 44 7.49 7.43 15.23
N GLU A 45 7.20 7.69 16.51
CA GLU A 45 8.24 7.71 17.53
C GLU A 45 8.98 6.37 17.61
N ALA A 46 10.17 6.42 18.19
CA ALA A 46 11.00 5.24 18.46
C ALA A 46 10.22 4.14 19.20
N VAL A 47 10.44 2.87 18.80
CA VAL A 47 9.78 1.71 19.40
C VAL A 47 10.76 0.90 20.25
N GLU A 48 10.32 0.52 21.45
CA GLU A 48 11.08 -0.36 22.34
C GLU A 48 10.79 -1.83 22.02
N ILE A 49 11.84 -2.62 21.79
CA ILE A 49 11.77 -4.06 21.55
C ILE A 49 12.31 -4.78 22.78
N THR A 50 11.44 -5.57 23.40
CA THR A 50 11.71 -6.25 24.66
C THR A 50 12.12 -7.71 24.45
N LEU A 51 13.11 -8.14 25.21
CA LEU A 51 13.52 -9.52 25.39
C LEU A 51 13.06 -9.95 26.79
N ASN A 52 12.12 -10.89 26.85
CA ASN A 52 11.59 -11.45 28.07
C ASN A 52 12.44 -12.64 28.52
N LEU A 53 12.85 -12.63 29.79
CA LEU A 53 13.51 -13.77 30.41
C LEU A 53 12.45 -14.66 31.06
N GLU A 54 12.54 -15.98 30.86
CA GLU A 54 11.57 -16.94 31.40
C GLU A 54 11.49 -16.89 32.94
N ILE A 55 12.62 -16.59 33.58
CA ILE A 55 12.75 -16.32 35.01
C ILE A 55 13.74 -15.16 35.21
N PRO A 56 13.71 -14.45 36.36
CA PRO A 56 14.71 -13.43 36.65
C PRO A 56 16.15 -13.94 36.48
N ALA A 57 17.01 -13.11 35.91
CA ALA A 57 18.40 -13.45 35.66
C ALA A 57 19.16 -13.71 36.97
N PHE A 58 19.66 -14.93 37.19
CA PHE A 58 20.42 -15.28 38.40
C PHE A 58 21.90 -14.84 38.37
N ARG A 59 22.31 -14.10 37.33
CA ARG A 59 23.65 -13.53 37.17
C ARG A 59 23.64 -12.46 36.09
N THR A 60 24.65 -11.61 36.06
CA THR A 60 24.90 -10.72 34.92
C THR A 60 25.33 -11.51 33.68
N GLY A 61 24.93 -11.05 32.50
CA GLY A 61 25.27 -11.68 31.23
C GLY A 61 25.13 -10.74 30.05
N GLN A 62 25.15 -11.32 28.85
CA GLN A 62 25.05 -10.59 27.61
C GLN A 62 24.28 -11.40 26.57
N VAL A 63 23.50 -10.70 25.74
CA VAL A 63 22.84 -11.24 24.57
C VAL A 63 23.27 -10.45 23.33
N THR A 64 23.57 -11.18 22.25
CA THR A 64 23.91 -10.59 20.96
C THR A 64 22.76 -10.83 20.00
N ILE A 65 22.33 -9.76 19.33
CA ILE A 65 21.24 -9.79 18.35
C ILE A 65 21.83 -9.42 16.99
N ARG A 66 21.62 -10.28 16.00
CA ARG A 66 21.90 -9.99 14.60
C ARG A 66 20.72 -9.25 13.98
N ILE A 67 21.02 -8.23 13.19
CA ILE A 67 20.04 -7.47 12.42
C ILE A 67 20.15 -7.85 10.95
N ALA A 68 19.01 -8.08 10.30
CA ALA A 68 18.88 -8.14 8.85
C ALA A 68 17.72 -7.22 8.43
N ALA A 69 17.88 -6.45 7.37
CA ALA A 69 16.86 -5.52 6.91
C ALA A 69 16.74 -5.58 5.38
N ASP A 70 15.56 -5.25 4.87
CA ASP A 70 15.33 -5.07 3.44
C ASP A 70 16.18 -3.92 2.87
N ASP A 71 16.55 -4.06 1.60
CA ASP A 71 17.37 -3.07 0.91
C ASP A 71 16.70 -1.69 0.91
N GLY A 72 17.47 -0.66 1.28
CA GLY A 72 17.00 0.72 1.30
C GLY A 72 16.10 1.08 2.50
N LEU A 73 15.95 0.23 3.51
CA LEU A 73 15.36 0.64 4.79
C LEU A 73 16.38 1.44 5.62
N GLN A 74 16.03 2.66 6.02
CA GLN A 74 16.87 3.50 6.86
C GLN A 74 16.36 3.47 8.31
N PHE A 75 17.25 3.11 9.24
CA PHE A 75 16.94 3.07 10.66
C PHE A 75 18.22 3.10 11.49
N HIS A 76 18.07 3.35 12.78
CA HIS A 76 19.12 3.10 13.76
C HIS A 76 18.54 2.47 15.02
N THR A 77 19.42 1.92 15.86
CA THR A 77 19.04 1.31 17.12
C THR A 77 19.70 2.02 18.29
N VAL A 78 19.11 1.91 19.48
CA VAL A 78 19.71 2.36 20.74
C VAL A 78 19.73 1.17 21.72
N PRO A 79 20.92 0.68 22.13
CA PRO A 79 22.25 1.13 21.73
C PRO A 79 22.52 0.93 20.22
N ALA A 80 23.50 1.65 19.67
CA ALA A 80 23.83 1.55 18.25
C ALA A 80 24.38 0.16 17.90
N ALA A 81 23.86 -0.43 16.83
CA ALA A 81 24.40 -1.67 16.28
C ALA A 81 25.78 -1.43 15.66
N ILE A 82 26.68 -2.40 15.81
CA ILE A 82 28.02 -2.38 15.25
C ILE A 82 28.16 -3.58 14.31
N ASN A 83 28.44 -3.32 13.03
CA ASN A 83 28.57 -4.36 11.99
C ASN A 83 27.34 -5.29 11.90
N GLY A 84 26.14 -4.74 12.07
CA GLY A 84 24.88 -5.52 12.02
C GLY A 84 24.57 -6.32 13.29
N PHE A 85 25.30 -6.07 14.38
CA PHE A 85 25.05 -6.72 15.67
C PHE A 85 24.78 -5.71 16.78
N LEU A 86 23.75 -5.99 17.56
CA LEU A 86 23.44 -5.37 18.83
C LEU A 86 23.99 -6.24 19.95
N THR A 87 24.46 -5.61 21.02
CA THR A 87 24.96 -6.30 22.19
C THR A 87 24.36 -5.67 23.43
N LEU A 88 23.50 -6.42 24.12
CA LEU A 88 22.74 -5.95 25.27
C LEU A 88 23.23 -6.63 26.53
N GLN A 89 23.36 -5.85 27.60
CA GLN A 89 23.75 -6.36 28.92
C GLN A 89 22.51 -6.86 29.65
N ILE A 90 22.65 -8.02 30.29
CA ILE A 90 21.64 -8.58 31.19
C ILE A 90 22.14 -8.33 32.61
N ALA A 91 21.39 -7.56 33.39
CA ALA A 91 21.69 -7.37 34.81
C ALA A 91 21.21 -8.60 35.62
N GLU A 92 21.85 -8.86 36.76
CA GLU A 92 21.31 -9.80 37.74
C GLU A 92 19.95 -9.30 38.25
N GLU A 93 19.04 -10.23 38.54
CA GLU A 93 17.63 -10.03 38.86
C GLU A 93 16.79 -9.38 37.75
N ALA A 94 17.34 -9.17 36.54
CA ALA A 94 16.56 -8.63 35.42
C ALA A 94 15.50 -9.64 34.94
N GLU A 95 14.27 -9.16 34.75
CA GLU A 95 13.19 -9.92 34.12
C GLU A 95 13.11 -9.66 32.61
N THR A 96 13.60 -8.50 32.17
CA THR A 96 13.60 -8.08 30.78
C THR A 96 14.89 -7.34 30.43
N VAL A 97 15.20 -7.33 29.13
CA VAL A 97 16.21 -6.47 28.52
C VAL A 97 15.57 -5.85 27.28
N ALA A 98 15.89 -4.60 26.96
CA ALA A 98 15.30 -3.94 25.82
C ALA A 98 16.34 -3.18 24.99
N PHE A 99 15.97 -2.92 23.75
CA PHE A 99 16.65 -1.97 22.87
C PHE A 99 15.60 -1.20 22.08
N THR A 100 16.00 -0.06 21.55
CA THR A 100 15.11 0.80 20.77
C THR A 100 15.42 0.67 19.29
N LEU A 101 14.38 0.60 18.47
CA LEU A 101 14.42 0.80 17.02
C LEU A 101 13.87 2.19 16.70
N VAL A 102 14.61 2.93 15.89
CA VAL A 102 14.23 4.25 15.40
C VAL A 102 14.25 4.21 13.88
N PRO A 103 13.10 4.05 13.22
CA PRO A 103 12.99 4.24 11.77
C PRO A 103 13.40 5.66 11.40
N GLN A 104 13.83 5.85 10.16
CA GLN A 104 14.08 7.17 9.62
C GLN A 104 13.03 7.48 8.57
N ASP A 105 12.15 8.42 8.94
CA ASP A 105 11.16 9.04 8.07
C ASP A 105 11.82 9.77 6.88
N ASP A 106 11.26 9.59 5.68
CA ASP A 106 11.65 10.30 4.47
C ASP A 106 10.46 10.49 3.51
N ASP A 107 10.50 11.51 2.65
CA ASP A 107 9.36 11.84 1.77
C ASP A 107 9.27 10.92 0.51
N LEU A 108 9.77 9.68 0.54
CA LEU A 108 9.82 8.77 -0.62
C LEU A 108 9.09 7.45 -0.37
N ILE A 109 8.29 7.03 -1.35
CA ILE A 109 7.68 5.69 -1.31
C ILE A 109 8.75 4.61 -1.51
N GLY A 110 9.12 3.94 -0.42
CA GLY A 110 9.93 2.74 -0.35
C GLY A 110 9.11 1.45 -0.28
N GLY A 111 7.81 1.53 0.02
CA GLY A 111 6.94 0.41 0.32
C GLY A 111 7.16 -0.18 1.70
N MET A 112 6.31 -1.14 2.09
CA MET A 112 6.44 -1.86 3.35
C MET A 112 7.73 -2.70 3.34
N LYS A 113 8.59 -2.50 4.34
CA LYS A 113 9.90 -3.16 4.45
C LYS A 113 10.04 -3.83 5.80
N HIS A 114 10.89 -4.85 5.89
CA HIS A 114 11.11 -5.60 7.12
C HIS A 114 12.50 -5.35 7.69
N VAL A 115 12.56 -5.34 9.02
CA VAL A 115 13.80 -5.52 9.78
C VAL A 115 13.63 -6.68 10.76
N ASP A 116 14.49 -7.68 10.60
CA ASP A 116 14.53 -8.87 11.43
C ASP A 116 15.63 -8.76 12.49
N PHE A 117 15.25 -9.00 13.73
CA PHE A 117 16.16 -9.13 14.87
C PHE A 117 16.21 -10.58 15.31
N THR A 118 17.40 -11.19 15.31
CA THR A 118 17.59 -12.59 15.71
C THR A 118 18.63 -12.70 16.81
N ILE A 119 18.31 -13.36 17.92
CA ILE A 119 19.29 -13.69 18.96
C ILE A 119 20.33 -14.64 18.35
N SER A 120 21.57 -14.17 18.20
CA SER A 120 22.65 -14.95 17.60
C SER A 120 23.46 -15.73 18.63
N SER A 121 23.57 -15.20 19.85
CA SER A 121 24.28 -15.83 20.96
C SER A 121 23.86 -15.24 22.30
N ALA A 122 23.97 -16.03 23.35
CA ALA A 122 23.84 -15.59 24.73
C ALA A 122 25.04 -16.07 25.55
N SER A 123 25.41 -15.32 26.59
CA SER A 123 26.50 -15.71 27.51
C SER A 123 26.13 -16.93 28.36
N GLU A 124 27.12 -17.53 29.02
CA GLU A 124 26.90 -18.67 29.93
C GLU A 124 25.81 -18.36 30.98
N GLY A 125 24.92 -19.34 31.20
CA GLY A 125 23.76 -19.20 32.09
C GLY A 125 22.49 -18.73 31.39
N PHE A 126 22.58 -18.37 30.11
CA PHE A 126 21.45 -17.97 29.27
C PHE A 126 21.35 -18.83 28.01
N ALA A 127 20.14 -18.99 27.48
CA ALA A 127 19.87 -19.71 26.25
C ALA A 127 18.83 -18.96 25.42
N ILE A 128 18.84 -19.22 24.11
CA ILE A 128 17.81 -18.75 23.21
C ILE A 128 16.54 -19.55 23.52
N GLY A 129 15.44 -18.87 23.81
CA GLY A 129 14.14 -19.48 24.05
C GLY A 129 13.43 -19.91 22.77
N GLU A 130 12.12 -20.17 22.89
CA GLU A 130 11.28 -20.57 21.76
C GLU A 130 11.17 -19.47 20.70
N ARG A 131 11.19 -18.19 21.12
CA ARG A 131 11.15 -17.05 20.22
C ARG A 131 12.50 -16.35 20.14
N GLY A 132 13.38 -16.92 19.33
CA GLY A 132 14.72 -16.37 19.06
C GLY A 132 14.77 -15.21 18.06
N SER A 133 13.63 -14.80 17.48
CA SER A 133 13.56 -13.73 16.49
C SER A 133 12.27 -12.91 16.60
N VAL A 134 12.33 -11.67 16.12
CA VAL A 134 11.17 -10.81 15.84
C VAL A 134 11.39 -10.12 14.49
N SER A 135 10.34 -10.08 13.67
CA SER A 135 10.26 -9.29 12.45
C SER A 135 9.43 -8.04 12.70
N VAL A 136 9.97 -6.88 12.33
CA VAL A 136 9.25 -5.61 12.38
C VAL A 136 8.98 -5.15 10.96
N GLU A 137 7.70 -5.05 10.59
CA GLU A 137 7.28 -4.41 9.35
C GLU A 137 7.26 -2.89 9.55
N ILE A 138 8.09 -2.18 8.82
CA ILE A 138 8.07 -0.72 8.74
C ILE A 138 7.08 -0.33 7.64
N ILE A 139 6.00 0.32 8.06
CA ILE A 139 4.95 0.83 7.19
C ILE A 139 5.37 2.22 6.73
N ASP A 140 5.48 2.36 5.42
CA ASP A 140 5.75 3.60 4.72
C ASP A 140 4.52 4.52 4.77
N ASP A 141 4.65 5.71 5.35
CA ASP A 141 3.51 6.60 5.56
C ASP A 141 3.16 7.43 4.33
N GLU A 142 4.11 7.67 3.42
CA GLU A 142 3.84 8.21 2.09
C GLU A 142 2.90 7.30 1.31
N LEU A 143 2.98 5.98 1.52
CA LEU A 143 2.13 5.00 0.85
C LEU A 143 0.76 4.88 1.52
N GLN A 144 0.65 5.16 2.83
CA GLN A 144 -0.58 4.98 3.60
C GLN A 144 -1.77 5.75 3.00
N GLY A 145 -2.88 5.06 2.80
CA GLY A 145 -4.10 5.64 2.26
C GLY A 145 -4.08 5.94 0.76
N LYS A 146 -2.99 5.65 0.05
CA LYS A 146 -2.98 5.68 -1.42
C LYS A 146 -3.87 4.58 -2.00
N PRO A 147 -4.49 4.81 -3.18
CA PRO A 147 -5.25 3.78 -3.89
C PRO A 147 -4.41 2.53 -4.14
N ARG A 148 -4.81 1.39 -3.60
CA ARG A 148 -4.09 0.13 -3.84
C ARG A 148 -4.72 -0.66 -4.97
N SER A 149 -6.02 -0.92 -4.88
CA SER A 149 -6.72 -1.64 -5.93
C SER A 149 -8.21 -1.39 -5.89
N TYR A 150 -8.87 -1.67 -7.02
CA TYR A 150 -10.31 -1.84 -7.04
C TYR A 150 -10.68 -3.08 -7.85
N GLN A 151 -11.87 -3.61 -7.56
CA GLN A 151 -12.45 -4.71 -8.30
C GLN A 151 -13.94 -4.46 -8.53
N SER A 152 -14.35 -4.40 -9.78
CA SER A 152 -15.75 -4.31 -10.20
C SER A 152 -16.23 -5.67 -10.71
N SER A 153 -17.47 -6.04 -10.39
CA SER A 153 -18.08 -7.28 -10.88
C SER A 153 -19.59 -7.15 -10.99
N GLY A 154 -20.18 -7.88 -11.93
CA GLY A 154 -21.61 -7.89 -12.20
C GLY A 154 -21.94 -8.86 -13.32
N GLY A 155 -23.17 -9.38 -13.41
CA GLY A 155 -23.62 -10.14 -14.59
C GLY A 155 -22.70 -11.24 -15.15
N GLY A 156 -21.85 -11.88 -14.32
CA GLY A 156 -20.87 -12.89 -14.74
C GLY A 156 -19.52 -12.36 -15.23
N TRP A 157 -19.29 -11.04 -15.21
CA TRP A 157 -18.02 -10.40 -15.50
C TRP A 157 -17.32 -9.93 -14.21
N LYS A 158 -16.00 -9.84 -14.28
CA LYS A 158 -15.15 -9.28 -13.22
C LYS A 158 -14.00 -8.48 -13.84
N SER A 159 -13.64 -7.36 -13.25
CA SER A 159 -12.46 -6.59 -13.62
C SER A 159 -11.80 -6.00 -12.38
N SER A 160 -10.48 -5.99 -12.33
CA SER A 160 -9.72 -5.35 -11.26
C SER A 160 -8.51 -4.61 -11.80
N LYS A 161 -8.09 -3.58 -11.07
CA LYS A 161 -6.82 -2.89 -11.25
C LYS A 161 -6.09 -2.78 -9.91
N THR A 162 -4.78 -2.97 -9.90
CA THR A 162 -3.88 -2.76 -8.77
C THR A 162 -2.83 -1.72 -9.19
N TYR A 163 -2.67 -0.69 -8.37
CA TYR A 163 -1.74 0.42 -8.61
C TYR A 163 -0.48 0.19 -7.80
N LEU A 164 0.68 0.35 -8.45
CA LEU A 164 1.96 0.40 -7.78
C LEU A 164 2.61 1.75 -8.07
N TYR A 165 3.34 2.27 -7.09
CA TYR A 165 3.86 3.63 -7.11
C TYR A 165 5.38 3.67 -7.19
N ARG A 166 5.88 4.74 -7.80
CA ARG A 166 7.29 5.16 -7.78
C ARG A 166 7.59 5.88 -6.45
N PRO A 167 8.87 6.03 -6.08
CA PRO A 167 9.25 6.75 -4.87
C PRO A 167 8.72 8.19 -4.78
N ASP A 168 8.50 8.85 -5.92
CA ASP A 168 7.94 10.21 -6.00
C ASP A 168 6.40 10.25 -5.88
N GLY A 169 5.75 9.11 -5.62
CA GLY A 169 4.31 9.01 -5.48
C GLY A 169 3.50 8.92 -6.77
N GLN A 170 4.15 8.97 -7.93
CA GLN A 170 3.50 8.75 -9.21
C GLN A 170 3.22 7.25 -9.43
N ILE A 171 2.22 6.92 -10.24
CA ILE A 171 1.94 5.51 -10.59
C ILE A 171 3.11 4.98 -11.42
N ASP A 172 3.75 3.90 -10.98
CA ASP A 172 4.78 3.14 -11.72
C ASP A 172 4.11 2.23 -12.75
N ARG A 173 3.17 1.40 -12.28
CA ARG A 173 2.45 0.46 -13.13
C ARG A 173 1.05 0.18 -12.59
N VAL A 174 0.19 -0.26 -13.49
CA VAL A 174 -1.15 -0.75 -13.17
C VAL A 174 -1.27 -2.18 -13.66
N GLU A 175 -1.45 -3.10 -12.72
CA GLU A 175 -1.76 -4.49 -13.03
C GLU A 175 -3.27 -4.63 -13.16
N TRP A 176 -3.75 -5.18 -14.26
CA TRP A 176 -5.18 -5.35 -14.48
C TRP A 176 -5.54 -6.80 -14.76
N GLU A 177 -6.74 -7.18 -14.34
CA GLU A 177 -7.35 -8.47 -14.62
C GLU A 177 -8.79 -8.23 -15.10
N THR A 178 -9.22 -8.99 -16.12
CA THR A 178 -10.60 -8.98 -16.62
C THR A 178 -11.04 -10.42 -16.90
N GLU A 179 -12.27 -10.77 -16.54
CA GLU A 179 -12.82 -12.12 -16.66
C GLU A 179 -14.18 -12.08 -17.36
N THR A 180 -14.20 -12.11 -18.70
CA THR A 180 -15.41 -12.41 -19.52
C THR A 180 -15.05 -12.65 -20.99
N PRO A 181 -15.39 -13.81 -21.61
CA PRO A 181 -15.75 -15.09 -21.00
C PRO A 181 -14.55 -15.86 -20.43
N GLY A 182 -13.34 -15.28 -20.46
CA GLY A 182 -12.12 -15.90 -19.93
C GLY A 182 -11.21 -14.86 -19.30
N LEU A 183 -10.28 -15.36 -18.49
CA LEU A 183 -9.35 -14.53 -17.74
C LEU A 183 -8.27 -13.92 -18.65
N ARG A 184 -8.11 -12.61 -18.57
CA ARG A 184 -7.02 -11.84 -19.19
C ARG A 184 -6.35 -10.99 -18.14
N ARG A 185 -5.05 -10.82 -18.28
CA ARG A 185 -4.20 -10.05 -17.38
C ARG A 185 -3.23 -9.22 -18.19
N GLY A 186 -2.82 -8.08 -17.65
CA GLY A 186 -1.77 -7.27 -18.23
C GLY A 186 -1.21 -6.28 -17.22
N THR A 187 -0.19 -5.56 -17.67
CA THR A 187 0.49 -4.54 -16.86
C THR A 187 0.74 -3.34 -17.74
N ASP A 188 0.16 -2.21 -17.36
CA ASP A 188 0.41 -0.93 -18.00
C ASP A 188 1.52 -0.23 -17.22
N THR A 189 2.63 0.12 -17.88
CA THR A 189 3.79 0.76 -17.23
C THR A 189 3.87 2.23 -17.61
N PHE A 190 3.97 3.11 -16.62
CA PHE A 190 3.87 4.56 -16.77
C PHE A 190 5.25 5.21 -16.69
N TYR A 191 5.50 6.16 -17.59
CA TYR A 191 6.73 6.92 -17.66
C TYR A 191 6.41 8.42 -17.64
N TYR A 192 7.30 9.19 -17.04
CA TYR A 192 7.10 10.62 -16.81
C TYR A 192 8.34 11.42 -17.21
N GLU A 193 8.12 12.63 -17.70
CA GLU A 193 9.12 13.65 -17.95
C GLU A 193 8.66 14.95 -17.28
N ASP A 194 9.53 15.58 -16.49
CA ASP A 194 9.23 16.80 -15.71
C ASP A 194 7.93 16.70 -14.89
N GLY A 195 7.70 15.54 -14.27
CA GLY A 195 6.53 15.25 -13.44
C GLY A 195 5.22 15.04 -14.22
N LYS A 196 5.25 14.99 -15.55
CA LYS A 196 4.08 14.75 -16.40
C LYS A 196 4.19 13.43 -17.13
N ILE A 197 3.07 12.75 -17.34
CA ILE A 197 3.06 11.49 -18.08
C ILE A 197 3.59 11.72 -19.49
N SER A 198 4.61 10.96 -19.89
CA SER A 198 5.23 11.03 -21.22
C SER A 198 4.94 9.79 -22.04
N ARG A 199 4.74 8.64 -21.39
CA ARG A 199 4.45 7.37 -22.07
C ARG A 199 3.71 6.37 -21.18
N ILE A 200 2.86 5.55 -21.78
CA ILE A 200 2.37 4.29 -21.20
C ILE A 200 2.81 3.14 -22.13
N ASN A 201 3.44 2.11 -21.56
CA ASN A 201 3.65 0.84 -22.27
C ASN A 201 2.56 -0.15 -21.83
N TYR A 202 1.74 -0.62 -22.77
CA TYR A 202 0.65 -1.57 -22.49
C TYR A 202 1.11 -3.03 -22.56
N HIS A 203 2.05 -3.31 -23.46
CA HIS A 203 2.73 -4.58 -23.63
C HIS A 203 3.86 -4.43 -24.66
N ASP A 204 4.61 -5.50 -24.92
CA ASP A 204 5.67 -5.50 -25.92
C ASP A 204 5.15 -5.01 -27.28
N GLY A 205 5.86 -4.03 -27.83
CA GLY A 205 5.55 -3.36 -29.09
C GLY A 205 4.33 -2.44 -29.09
N ARG A 206 3.64 -2.19 -27.96
CA ARG A 206 2.52 -1.25 -27.91
C ARG A 206 2.68 -0.19 -26.82
N ASP A 207 2.83 1.05 -27.27
CA ASP A 207 3.02 2.23 -26.43
C ASP A 207 1.98 3.31 -26.78
N GLU A 208 1.70 4.18 -25.82
CA GLU A 208 1.08 5.48 -26.05
C GLU A 208 2.00 6.59 -25.54
N TYR A 209 2.30 7.56 -26.40
CA TYR A 209 3.16 8.69 -26.08
C TYR A 209 2.32 9.94 -25.86
N PHE A 210 2.69 10.78 -24.89
CA PHE A 210 1.97 11.98 -24.49
C PHE A 210 2.85 13.21 -24.67
N TYR A 211 2.37 14.18 -25.46
CA TYR A 211 3.14 15.36 -25.84
C TYR A 211 2.54 16.61 -25.23
N TRP A 212 3.35 17.30 -24.44
CA TRP A 212 2.95 18.50 -23.72
C TRP A 212 3.48 19.75 -24.39
N ASP A 213 2.63 20.77 -24.50
CA ASP A 213 3.00 22.11 -24.95
C ASP A 213 2.57 23.14 -23.90
N ASN A 214 3.50 24.01 -23.47
CA ASN A 214 3.24 25.10 -22.52
C ASN A 214 2.45 24.68 -21.26
N GLY A 215 2.73 23.50 -20.71
CA GLY A 215 2.04 23.01 -19.51
C GLY A 215 0.79 22.18 -19.77
N ARG A 216 0.30 22.10 -21.01
CA ARG A 216 -0.93 21.43 -21.40
C ARG A 216 -0.65 20.22 -22.29
N LEU A 217 -1.41 19.15 -22.13
CA LEU A 217 -1.32 17.99 -23.01
C LEU A 217 -1.90 18.39 -24.37
N ALA A 218 -1.07 18.40 -25.40
CA ALA A 218 -1.48 18.82 -26.74
C ALA A 218 -1.98 17.62 -27.56
N THR A 219 -1.20 16.53 -27.55
CA THR A 219 -1.51 15.32 -28.32
C THR A 219 -1.08 14.05 -27.59
N SER A 220 -1.70 12.92 -27.94
CA SER A 220 -1.15 11.59 -27.65
C SER A 220 -1.11 10.73 -28.91
N GLU A 221 -0.22 9.74 -28.95
CA GLU A 221 -0.07 8.84 -30.10
C GLU A 221 0.04 7.39 -29.65
N VAL A 222 -0.81 6.52 -30.20
CA VAL A 222 -0.70 5.07 -29.96
C VAL A 222 0.16 4.44 -31.04
N ILE A 223 1.29 3.87 -30.65
CA ILE A 223 2.21 3.12 -31.51
C ILE A 223 2.04 1.63 -31.23
N ASP A 224 1.78 0.84 -32.27
CA ASP A 224 1.69 -0.62 -32.16
C ASP A 224 2.53 -1.27 -33.27
N GLN A 225 3.49 -2.09 -32.85
CA GLN A 225 4.52 -2.72 -33.69
C GLN A 225 5.26 -1.71 -34.58
N GLY A 226 5.61 -0.55 -34.00
CA GLY A 226 6.31 0.54 -34.69
C GLY A 226 5.45 1.35 -35.66
N VAL A 227 4.14 1.09 -35.72
CA VAL A 227 3.19 1.84 -36.56
C VAL A 227 2.29 2.68 -35.66
N ARG A 228 2.22 3.99 -35.92
CA ARG A 228 1.23 4.86 -35.27
C ARG A 228 -0.17 4.45 -35.75
N LYS A 229 -0.99 3.91 -34.84
CA LYS A 229 -2.35 3.43 -35.11
C LYS A 229 -3.38 4.53 -34.98
N SER A 230 -3.18 5.43 -34.04
CA SER A 230 -4.05 6.56 -33.80
C SER A 230 -3.28 7.70 -33.13
N TYR A 231 -3.86 8.88 -33.18
CA TYR A 231 -3.44 10.00 -32.34
C TYR A 231 -4.65 10.81 -31.89
N ASP A 232 -4.54 11.40 -30.71
CA ASP A 232 -5.53 12.30 -30.13
C ASP A 232 -4.99 13.73 -30.13
N VAL A 233 -5.89 14.70 -30.38
CA VAL A 233 -5.64 16.13 -30.20
C VAL A 233 -6.56 16.65 -29.11
N TYR A 234 -5.99 17.31 -28.10
CA TYR A 234 -6.73 17.77 -26.92
C TYR A 234 -7.02 19.26 -26.98
N ALA A 235 -8.22 19.62 -26.52
CA ALA A 235 -8.67 20.99 -26.36
C ALA A 235 -9.11 21.24 -24.92
N TYR A 236 -8.93 22.49 -24.47
CA TYR A 236 -9.20 22.89 -23.10
C TYR A 236 -10.37 23.86 -23.03
N ASP A 237 -11.19 23.75 -21.98
CA ASP A 237 -12.19 24.75 -21.66
C ASP A 237 -11.55 26.01 -21.02
N GLU A 238 -12.37 27.02 -20.74
CA GLU A 238 -11.90 28.27 -20.12
C GLU A 238 -11.34 28.07 -18.70
N ALA A 239 -11.79 27.03 -17.99
CA ALA A 239 -11.32 26.68 -16.65
C ALA A 239 -10.01 25.88 -16.67
N GLY A 240 -9.55 25.43 -17.85
CA GLY A 240 -8.33 24.65 -18.01
C GLY A 240 -8.52 23.14 -17.87
N ASN A 241 -9.76 22.63 -17.94
CA ASN A 241 -10.03 21.20 -18.03
C ASN A 241 -9.92 20.74 -19.49
N ILE A 242 -9.67 19.44 -19.71
CA ILE A 242 -9.68 18.84 -21.06
C ILE A 242 -11.14 18.73 -21.56
N GLY A 243 -11.65 19.84 -22.10
CA GLY A 243 -13.01 19.97 -22.59
C GLY A 243 -13.27 19.29 -23.93
N GLY A 244 -12.22 18.95 -24.69
CA GLY A 244 -12.37 18.28 -26.00
C GLY A 244 -11.22 17.33 -26.32
N LYS A 245 -11.54 16.30 -27.11
CA LYS A 245 -10.58 15.35 -27.67
C LYS A 245 -11.01 14.94 -29.08
N GLN A 246 -10.14 15.09 -30.07
CA GLN A 246 -10.36 14.58 -31.43
C GLN A 246 -9.44 13.39 -31.68
N GLN A 247 -10.02 12.25 -32.03
CA GLN A 247 -9.28 11.02 -32.29
C GLN A 247 -9.17 10.76 -33.78
N PHE A 248 -7.96 10.50 -34.26
CA PHE A 248 -7.68 10.18 -35.64
C PHE A 248 -7.08 8.78 -35.75
N ASP A 249 -7.69 7.92 -36.55
CA ASP A 249 -7.26 6.52 -36.71
C ASP A 249 -6.65 6.29 -38.10
N LEU A 250 -5.59 5.48 -38.14
CA LEU A 250 -4.93 5.04 -39.36
C LEU A 250 -5.86 4.17 -40.20
N GLN A 251 -6.10 4.60 -41.45
CA GLN A 251 -6.89 3.87 -42.43
C GLN A 251 -6.02 2.93 -43.26
N GLY A 252 -6.64 1.96 -43.94
CA GLY A 252 -5.94 1.04 -44.85
C GLY A 252 -5.23 1.74 -46.02
N SER A 253 -5.60 2.99 -46.34
CA SER A 253 -4.92 3.84 -47.33
C SER A 253 -3.58 4.41 -46.84
N GLY A 254 -3.31 4.36 -45.52
CA GLY A 254 -2.17 5.02 -44.89
C GLY A 254 -2.46 6.45 -44.39
N GLU A 255 -3.65 6.99 -44.67
CA GLU A 255 -4.11 8.28 -44.16
C GLU A 255 -4.70 8.14 -42.76
N TYR A 256 -4.70 9.23 -41.99
CA TYR A 256 -5.39 9.31 -40.71
C TYR A 256 -6.68 10.09 -40.91
N THR A 257 -7.79 9.50 -40.49
CA THR A 257 -9.11 10.13 -40.56
C THR A 257 -9.64 10.34 -39.17
N LEU A 258 -10.30 11.49 -38.95
CA LEU A 258 -11.07 11.73 -37.74
C LEU A 258 -12.06 10.58 -37.58
N SER A 259 -12.06 9.92 -36.43
CA SER A 259 -12.98 8.83 -36.12
C SER A 259 -13.96 9.21 -35.03
N HIS A 260 -13.51 9.96 -34.03
CA HIS A 260 -14.35 10.39 -32.92
C HIS A 260 -14.02 11.82 -32.48
N VAL A 261 -15.04 12.53 -32.02
CA VAL A 261 -14.90 13.78 -31.27
C VAL A 261 -15.56 13.58 -29.91
N PHE A 262 -14.80 13.80 -28.84
CA PHE A 262 -15.29 13.78 -27.47
C PHE A 262 -15.39 15.20 -26.95
N VAL A 263 -16.51 15.54 -26.33
CA VAL A 263 -16.69 16.80 -25.61
C VAL A 263 -16.96 16.48 -24.14
N ASN A 264 -16.10 16.98 -23.26
CA ASN A 264 -16.24 16.83 -21.81
C ASN A 264 -16.71 18.16 -21.23
N LEU A 265 -17.82 18.12 -20.52
CA LEU A 265 -18.41 19.26 -19.82
C LEU A 265 -18.19 19.05 -18.33
N PHE A 266 -17.78 20.10 -17.63
CA PHE A 266 -17.46 20.07 -16.22
C PHE A 266 -18.41 20.98 -15.43
N PHE A 267 -18.70 20.59 -14.20
CA PHE A 267 -19.27 21.50 -13.21
C PHE A 267 -18.23 22.55 -12.79
N THR A 268 -18.69 23.61 -12.12
CA THR A 268 -17.82 24.71 -11.66
C THR A 268 -16.81 24.28 -10.59
N ASP A 269 -17.03 23.13 -9.95
CA ASP A 269 -16.11 22.52 -8.98
C ASP A 269 -15.07 21.60 -9.66
N GLY A 270 -15.06 21.52 -11.00
CA GLY A 270 -14.13 20.71 -11.77
C GLY A 270 -14.56 19.25 -11.96
N ASN A 271 -15.69 18.80 -11.39
CA ASN A 271 -16.17 17.45 -11.62
C ASN A 271 -16.75 17.28 -13.03
N LEU A 272 -16.38 16.20 -13.72
CA LEU A 272 -16.95 15.84 -15.02
C LEU A 272 -18.46 15.69 -14.91
N TYR A 273 -19.20 16.59 -15.56
CA TYR A 273 -20.65 16.51 -15.67
C TYR A 273 -21.08 15.55 -16.77
N ARG A 274 -20.58 15.75 -17.99
CA ARG A 274 -21.04 15.01 -19.16
C ARG A 274 -19.94 14.79 -20.17
N GLN A 275 -19.90 13.61 -20.75
CA GLN A 275 -19.11 13.29 -21.93
C GLN A 275 -20.04 13.01 -23.10
N LEU A 276 -19.81 13.69 -24.21
CA LEU A 276 -20.51 13.51 -25.47
C LEU A 276 -19.52 12.89 -26.47
N THR A 277 -19.92 11.81 -27.13
CA THR A 277 -19.11 11.16 -28.16
C THR A 277 -19.81 11.29 -29.51
N TYR A 278 -19.09 11.86 -30.46
CA TYR A 278 -19.55 12.06 -31.83
C TYR A 278 -18.70 11.27 -32.82
N ILE A 279 -19.30 10.92 -33.96
CA ILE A 279 -18.59 10.44 -35.15
C ILE A 279 -18.79 11.44 -36.31
N PRO A 280 -17.82 11.59 -37.22
CA PRO A 280 -18.02 12.37 -38.44
C PRO A 280 -19.03 11.68 -39.36
N VAL A 281 -19.84 12.49 -40.06
CA VAL A 281 -20.72 12.04 -41.14
C VAL A 281 -20.21 12.54 -42.48
N ASP A 282 -20.87 12.15 -43.59
CA ASP A 282 -20.42 12.45 -44.96
C ASP A 282 -20.28 13.95 -45.29
N THR A 283 -20.83 14.82 -44.44
CA THR A 283 -20.73 16.28 -44.49
C THR A 283 -19.57 16.78 -43.60
N PRO A 284 -18.55 17.48 -44.15
CA PRO A 284 -17.31 17.81 -43.43
C PRO A 284 -17.43 18.62 -42.14
N GLU A 285 -18.57 19.27 -41.88
CA GLU A 285 -18.81 20.13 -40.72
C GLU A 285 -19.87 19.56 -39.76
N GLU A 286 -20.44 18.39 -40.08
CA GLU A 286 -21.48 17.78 -39.26
C GLU A 286 -20.96 16.53 -38.54
N TYR A 287 -21.50 16.32 -37.36
CA TYR A 287 -21.17 15.22 -36.49
C TYR A 287 -22.46 14.58 -35.99
N GLU A 288 -22.48 13.25 -35.92
CA GLU A 288 -23.57 12.50 -35.30
C GLU A 288 -23.21 12.17 -33.85
N LEU A 289 -24.08 12.54 -32.91
CA LEU A 289 -23.96 12.17 -31.50
C LEU A 289 -24.34 10.70 -31.32
N ILE A 290 -23.38 9.86 -30.92
CA ILE A 290 -23.62 8.42 -30.76
C ILE A 290 -23.73 7.98 -29.30
N SER A 291 -23.17 8.76 -28.36
CA SER A 291 -23.15 8.42 -26.93
C SER A 291 -23.18 9.67 -26.06
N THR A 292 -24.01 9.65 -25.03
CA THR A 292 -23.98 10.62 -23.94
C THR A 292 -23.78 9.89 -22.62
N ARG A 293 -22.77 10.28 -21.86
CA ARG A 293 -22.47 9.77 -20.52
C ARG A 293 -22.59 10.92 -19.53
N THR A 294 -23.52 10.83 -18.59
CA THR A 294 -23.79 11.89 -17.60
C THR A 294 -23.50 11.41 -16.19
N TYR A 295 -22.80 12.22 -15.41
CA TYR A 295 -22.49 12.00 -14.00
C TYR A 295 -23.08 13.13 -13.17
N GLU A 296 -23.81 12.77 -12.12
CA GLU A 296 -24.57 13.74 -11.31
C GLU A 296 -24.57 13.33 -9.84
N ASN A 297 -25.14 14.20 -9.01
CA ASN A 297 -25.34 13.97 -7.58
C ASN A 297 -24.03 13.65 -6.84
N TYR A 298 -22.97 14.37 -7.18
CA TYR A 298 -21.67 14.21 -6.54
C TYR A 298 -21.77 14.35 -5.01
N LEU A 299 -21.09 13.45 -4.33
CA LEU A 299 -20.96 13.46 -2.88
C LEU A 299 -19.76 14.33 -2.51
N ASP A 300 -19.82 15.02 -1.36
CA ASP A 300 -18.68 15.74 -0.78
C ASP A 300 -17.66 14.77 -0.16
N LYS A 301 -17.13 13.90 -1.02
CA LYS A 301 -16.17 12.84 -0.73
C LYS A 301 -15.22 12.70 -1.92
N PRO A 302 -13.90 12.57 -1.69
CA PRO A 302 -12.93 12.48 -2.76
C PRO A 302 -13.09 11.16 -3.53
N ASN A 303 -12.92 11.23 -4.85
CA ASN A 303 -12.81 10.04 -5.69
C ASN A 303 -11.35 9.67 -5.90
N MET A 304 -10.87 8.76 -5.05
CA MET A 304 -9.48 8.28 -5.08
C MET A 304 -9.23 7.26 -6.21
N PHE A 305 -10.29 6.75 -6.84
CA PHE A 305 -10.20 5.78 -7.93
C PHE A 305 -10.84 6.34 -9.19
N PRO A 306 -10.05 6.85 -10.15
CA PRO A 306 -10.59 7.27 -11.42
C PRO A 306 -10.98 6.03 -12.25
N VAL A 307 -12.13 5.43 -11.93
CA VAL A 307 -12.71 4.34 -12.75
C VAL A 307 -13.06 4.86 -14.15
N VAL A 308 -13.26 6.18 -14.27
CA VAL A 308 -13.46 6.89 -15.53
C VAL A 308 -12.31 7.89 -15.68
N GLU A 309 -11.55 7.73 -16.75
CA GLU A 309 -10.43 8.60 -17.10
C GLU A 309 -10.68 9.21 -18.49
N VAL A 310 -10.45 10.52 -18.62
CA VAL A 310 -10.36 11.19 -19.94
C VAL A 310 -8.97 10.99 -20.53
N VAL A 311 -7.96 11.15 -19.67
CA VAL A 311 -6.56 10.82 -19.92
C VAL A 311 -6.07 10.08 -18.67
N PRO A 312 -5.35 8.95 -18.81
CA PRO A 312 -4.82 8.23 -17.66
C PRO A 312 -4.04 9.15 -16.73
N THR A 313 -4.19 8.98 -15.41
CA THR A 313 -3.54 9.79 -14.36
C THR A 313 -4.01 11.26 -14.26
N VAL A 314 -4.82 11.76 -15.19
CA VAL A 314 -5.41 13.10 -15.13
C VAL A 314 -6.82 12.99 -14.55
N GLN A 315 -6.99 13.42 -13.30
CA GLN A 315 -8.26 13.30 -12.60
C GLN A 315 -9.32 14.21 -13.21
N ALA A 316 -10.34 13.62 -13.85
CA ALA A 316 -11.50 14.34 -14.39
C ALA A 316 -12.73 14.31 -13.45
N GLN A 317 -12.72 13.44 -12.43
CA GLN A 317 -13.75 13.32 -11.41
C GLN A 317 -13.10 13.41 -10.04
N HIS A 318 -13.14 14.58 -9.41
CA HIS A 318 -12.53 14.85 -8.11
C HIS A 318 -13.33 14.24 -6.95
N ASN A 319 -14.64 14.16 -7.10
CA ASN A 319 -15.56 13.64 -6.10
C ASN A 319 -16.25 12.36 -6.55
N LEU A 320 -16.81 11.59 -5.60
CA LEU A 320 -17.56 10.39 -5.91
C LEU A 320 -18.90 10.75 -6.59
N PRO A 321 -19.19 10.27 -7.81
CA PRO A 321 -20.48 10.52 -8.44
C PRO A 321 -21.58 9.76 -7.69
N GLY A 322 -22.76 10.36 -7.54
CA GLY A 322 -23.93 9.71 -6.95
C GLY A 322 -24.76 8.94 -7.98
N SER A 323 -24.66 9.31 -9.26
CA SER A 323 -25.33 8.60 -10.35
C SER A 323 -24.55 8.67 -11.66
N TYR A 324 -24.84 7.70 -12.53
CA TYR A 324 -24.34 7.61 -13.90
C TYR A 324 -25.48 7.28 -14.84
N ARG A 325 -25.58 7.98 -15.96
CA ARG A 325 -26.55 7.69 -17.03
C ARG A 325 -25.81 7.56 -18.36
N VAL A 326 -26.14 6.53 -19.13
CA VAL A 326 -25.61 6.32 -20.48
C VAL A 326 -26.76 6.24 -21.48
N GLU A 327 -26.67 7.08 -22.51
CA GLU A 327 -27.61 7.16 -23.63
C GLU A 327 -26.82 6.82 -24.90
N GLU A 328 -26.96 5.59 -25.41
CA GLU A 328 -26.15 5.07 -26.50
C GLU A 328 -26.94 3.96 -27.24
N ASN A 329 -26.88 3.94 -28.58
CA ASN A 329 -27.54 2.92 -29.41
C ASN A 329 -29.04 2.71 -29.12
N GLY A 330 -29.75 3.80 -28.76
CA GLY A 330 -31.17 3.76 -28.39
C GLY A 330 -31.47 3.20 -26.99
N ALA A 331 -30.44 2.80 -26.25
CA ALA A 331 -30.55 2.50 -24.83
C ALA A 331 -30.40 3.77 -24.00
N ASP A 332 -31.12 3.82 -22.89
CA ASP A 332 -31.04 4.85 -21.86
C ASP A 332 -31.02 4.14 -20.51
N LEU A 333 -29.82 4.02 -19.94
CA LEU A 333 -29.58 3.27 -18.72
C LEU A 333 -29.12 4.21 -17.63
N GLN A 334 -29.82 4.18 -16.49
CA GLN A 334 -29.49 5.00 -15.34
C GLN A 334 -29.10 4.11 -14.15
N TYR A 335 -28.02 4.51 -13.50
CA TYR A 335 -27.39 3.84 -12.38
C TYR A 335 -27.29 4.83 -11.23
N VAL A 336 -27.75 4.43 -10.05
CA VAL A 336 -27.62 5.20 -8.81
C VAL A 336 -26.64 4.45 -7.93
N PHE A 337 -25.62 5.16 -7.45
CA PHE A 337 -24.55 4.59 -6.65
C PHE A 337 -24.87 4.70 -5.17
N SER A 338 -24.58 3.65 -4.42
CA SER A 338 -24.52 3.64 -2.96
C SER A 338 -23.12 3.26 -2.52
N TYR A 339 -22.59 3.94 -1.50
CA TYR A 339 -21.22 3.76 -1.04
C TYR A 339 -21.17 3.33 0.43
N GLU A 340 -20.21 2.46 0.74
CA GLU A 340 -19.78 2.15 2.11
C GLU A 340 -18.38 2.72 2.33
N TYR A 341 -18.10 3.14 3.57
CA TYR A 341 -16.87 3.85 3.93
C TYR A 341 -16.13 3.17 5.09
N ASP A 342 -14.81 3.30 5.13
CA ASP A 342 -14.00 2.90 6.28
C ASP A 342 -14.06 3.93 7.43
N THR A 343 -13.31 3.68 8.50
CA THR A 343 -13.21 4.55 9.69
C THR A 343 -12.58 5.91 9.40
N GLU A 344 -11.80 6.01 8.32
CA GLU A 344 -11.20 7.26 7.84
C GLU A 344 -12.12 8.00 6.85
N GLY A 345 -13.27 7.41 6.52
CA GLY A 345 -14.28 8.00 5.66
C GLY A 345 -13.98 7.89 4.16
N ARG A 346 -13.07 7.00 3.76
CA ARG A 346 -12.75 6.64 2.37
C ARG A 346 -13.72 5.58 1.88
N ALA A 347 -14.11 5.64 0.60
CA ALA A 347 -15.02 4.64 0.03
C ALA A 347 -14.32 3.28 -0.08
N VAL A 348 -14.91 2.23 0.48
CA VAL A 348 -14.41 0.84 0.40
C VAL A 348 -15.29 -0.05 -0.47
N ARG A 349 -16.52 0.39 -0.74
CA ARG A 349 -17.45 -0.32 -1.61
C ARG A 349 -18.40 0.64 -2.30
N ARG A 350 -18.70 0.38 -3.57
CA ARG A 350 -19.76 1.02 -4.36
C ARG A 350 -20.70 -0.07 -4.88
N THR A 351 -21.99 0.14 -4.73
CA THR A 351 -23.03 -0.75 -5.29
C THR A 351 -23.95 0.04 -6.21
N THR A 352 -24.42 -0.63 -7.26
CA THR A 352 -25.48 -0.15 -8.16
C THR A 352 -26.30 -1.34 -8.65
N GLN A 353 -27.28 -1.12 -9.51
CA GLN A 353 -28.10 -2.18 -10.07
C GLN A 353 -27.25 -3.14 -10.92
N GLY A 354 -26.99 -4.34 -10.38
CA GLY A 354 -26.32 -5.44 -11.09
C GLY A 354 -24.80 -5.37 -11.11
N GLU A 355 -24.19 -4.39 -10.43
CA GLU A 355 -22.73 -4.25 -10.30
C GLU A 355 -22.34 -3.84 -8.88
N GLU A 356 -21.22 -4.39 -8.43
CA GLU A 356 -20.53 -3.99 -7.22
C GLU A 356 -19.06 -3.70 -7.52
N THR A 357 -18.50 -2.69 -6.86
CA THR A 357 -17.06 -2.40 -6.85
C THR A 357 -16.54 -2.35 -5.43
N THR A 358 -15.45 -3.07 -5.13
CA THR A 358 -14.70 -2.94 -3.86
C THR A 358 -13.41 -2.16 -4.09
N TYR A 359 -12.99 -1.39 -3.09
CA TYR A 359 -11.79 -0.56 -3.12
C TYR A 359 -10.88 -0.94 -1.95
N SER A 360 -9.57 -0.92 -2.18
CA SER A 360 -8.56 -1.11 -1.14
C SER A 360 -7.50 -0.03 -1.21
N TYR A 361 -6.97 0.32 -0.04
CA TYR A 361 -5.93 1.32 0.14
C TYR A 361 -4.70 0.64 0.76
N TYR A 362 -3.55 1.29 0.65
CA TYR A 362 -2.34 0.87 1.35
C TYR A 362 -2.40 1.23 2.83
#